data_AF-A0A1G2RWU6-F1
#
_entry.id   AF-A0A1G2RWU6-F1
#
_cell.length_a   1.000
_cell.length_b   1.000
_cell.length_c   1.000
_cell.angle_alpha   90.00
_cell.angle_beta   90.00
_cell.angle_gamma   90.00
#
_symmetry.space_group_name_H-M   'P 1'
#
loop_
_entity.id
_entity.type
_entity.pdbx_description
1 polymer ?
#
loop_
_entity_poly.entity_id
_entity_poly.type
_entity_poly.pdbx_seq_one_letter_code
_entity_poly.pdbx_strand_id
1 'polypeptide(L)'
;MTRTVAVVLIVVALFAVIGISSTGCDEATTGSSTQVASTGATQVTDFTQVQKNSHSRTVEQQNIMDRIEVTTDPTKIMWIHMIALDGTIISRMAVRNKVTSSGKRLEPRHAVTYPRGEYGGGGTYPMVPGTKDGITDEFIQPDGTFGDSDSYIFWFDPQGRYHQWGTAGGLGYLLTDYPISLTDPIDEITGMYNAYSASQAWQEEQETQLGEHERGGR
;
A
#
# COMPACT_ATOMS: atom_id res chain seq x y z
N MET A 1 18.16 17.10 67.95
CA MET A 1 18.80 15.97 67.22
C MET A 1 17.85 15.18 66.32
N THR A 2 16.53 15.28 66.44
CA THR A 2 15.57 14.45 65.68
C THR A 2 15.20 14.99 64.29
N ARG A 3 15.31 16.31 64.04
CA ARG A 3 14.96 16.91 62.74
C ARG A 3 16.04 16.73 61.66
N THR A 4 17.31 16.73 62.04
CA THR A 4 18.43 16.54 61.10
C THR A 4 18.54 15.11 60.58
N VAL A 5 18.19 14.11 61.42
CA VAL A 5 18.18 12.70 61.03
C VAL A 5 17.07 12.39 60.01
N ALA A 6 15.90 13.02 60.16
CA ALA A 6 14.79 12.86 59.22
C ALA A 6 15.09 13.42 57.82
N VAL A 7 15.78 14.57 57.74
CA VAL A 7 16.14 15.18 56.44
C VAL A 7 17.21 14.35 55.73
N VAL A 8 18.19 13.80 56.46
CA VAL A 8 19.23 12.93 55.88
C VAL A 8 18.64 11.62 55.35
N LEU A 9 17.69 11.02 56.06
CA LEU A 9 17.01 9.79 55.60
C LEU A 9 16.17 10.00 54.33
N ILE A 10 15.51 11.16 54.20
CA ILE A 10 14.73 11.49 53.00
C ILE A 10 15.63 11.73 51.79
N VAL A 11 16.79 12.37 51.97
CA VAL A 11 17.75 12.60 50.88
C VAL A 11 18.42 11.30 50.43
N VAL A 12 18.75 10.38 51.35
CA VAL A 12 19.29 9.05 50.99
C VAL A 12 18.26 8.19 50.27
N ALA A 13 16.98 8.24 50.67
CA ALA A 13 15.90 7.55 49.98
C ALA A 13 15.66 8.10 48.56
N LEU A 14 15.80 9.42 48.34
CA LEU A 14 15.67 10.01 47.01
C LEU A 14 16.82 9.61 46.07
N PHE A 15 18.05 9.48 46.58
CA PHE A 15 19.20 9.03 45.79
C PHE A 15 19.18 7.54 45.48
N ALA A 16 18.53 6.71 46.32
CA ALA A 16 18.38 5.28 46.06
C ALA A 16 17.37 4.95 44.94
N VAL A 17 16.41 5.84 44.66
CA VAL A 17 15.40 5.64 43.61
C VAL A 17 15.90 6.01 42.21
N ILE A 18 16.95 6.84 42.10
CA ILE A 18 17.50 7.28 40.80
C ILE A 18 18.49 6.25 40.20
N GLY A 19 18.87 5.21 40.95
CA GLY A 19 19.91 4.26 40.56
C GLY A 19 19.46 2.96 39.87
N ILE A 20 18.18 2.74 39.55
CA ILE A 20 17.67 1.43 39.07
C ILE A 20 17.29 1.41 37.57
N SER A 21 17.42 2.50 36.82
CA SER A 21 17.03 2.54 35.41
C SER A 21 18.15 2.21 34.41
N SER A 22 18.97 1.19 34.67
CA SER A 22 20.01 0.75 33.70
C SER A 22 20.19 -0.76 33.61
N THR A 23 19.08 -1.51 33.55
CA THR A 23 19.09 -2.89 33.05
C THR A 23 18.01 -3.01 31.98
N GLY A 24 18.42 -3.22 30.73
CA GLY A 24 17.48 -3.57 29.67
C GLY A 24 17.75 -2.89 28.33
N CYS A 25 18.95 -3.05 27.79
CA CYS A 25 19.12 -3.32 26.36
C CYS A 25 20.25 -4.33 26.30
N ASP A 26 19.91 -5.61 26.47
CA ASP A 26 20.74 -6.65 25.89
C ASP A 26 20.94 -6.26 24.43
N GLU A 27 22.21 -6.11 24.04
CA GLU A 27 22.58 -6.11 22.63
C GLU A 27 21.99 -7.40 22.05
N ALA A 28 20.84 -7.26 21.39
CA ALA A 28 20.32 -8.29 20.53
C ALA A 28 21.44 -8.59 19.55
N THR A 29 22.09 -9.72 19.81
CA THR A 29 23.14 -10.27 18.99
C THR A 29 22.62 -10.22 17.57
N THR A 30 23.33 -9.49 16.70
CA THR A 30 23.14 -9.44 15.26
C THR A 30 23.47 -10.81 14.65
N GLY A 31 22.78 -11.85 15.10
CA GLY A 31 22.50 -13.01 14.29
C GLY A 31 21.28 -12.62 13.46
N SER A 32 21.53 -12.24 12.21
CA SER A 32 20.52 -12.19 11.16
C SER A 32 19.97 -13.61 10.98
N SER A 33 19.11 -14.07 11.89
CA SER A 33 18.31 -15.26 11.68
C SER A 33 17.32 -14.89 10.59
N THR A 34 17.57 -15.32 9.36
CA THR A 34 16.59 -15.28 8.27
C THR A 34 15.25 -15.70 8.84
N GLN A 35 14.25 -14.81 8.83
CA GLN A 35 12.93 -15.18 9.32
C GLN A 35 12.42 -16.33 8.44
N VAL A 36 12.14 -17.46 9.08
CA VAL A 36 11.54 -18.63 8.44
C VAL A 36 10.08 -18.66 8.86
N ALA A 37 9.17 -18.53 7.91
CA ALA A 37 7.74 -18.71 8.17
C ALA A 37 7.48 -20.16 8.62
N SER A 38 6.41 -20.40 9.37
CA SER A 38 6.02 -21.76 9.79
C SER A 38 5.77 -22.73 8.62
N THR A 39 5.62 -22.19 7.40
CA THR A 39 5.49 -22.91 6.13
C THR A 39 6.84 -23.28 5.50
N GLY A 40 7.97 -22.89 6.10
CA GLY A 40 9.33 -23.13 5.59
C GLY A 40 9.83 -22.07 4.61
N ALA A 41 9.03 -21.03 4.31
CA ALA A 41 9.50 -19.92 3.49
C ALA A 41 10.55 -19.09 4.23
N THR A 42 11.77 -19.04 3.69
CA THR A 42 12.85 -18.17 4.16
C THR A 42 12.69 -16.78 3.55
N GLN A 43 12.75 -15.75 4.39
CA GLN A 43 12.82 -14.38 3.91
C GLN A 43 14.02 -14.19 2.96
N VAL A 44 13.74 -13.68 1.76
CA VAL A 44 14.79 -13.32 0.81
C VAL A 44 15.48 -12.06 1.32
N THR A 45 16.77 -12.15 1.62
CA THR A 45 17.58 -11.04 2.13
C THR A 45 18.35 -10.31 1.02
N ASP A 46 18.42 -10.89 -0.17
CA ASP A 46 19.10 -10.33 -1.33
C ASP A 46 18.11 -10.15 -2.49
N PHE A 47 17.95 -8.91 -2.95
CA PHE A 47 17.04 -8.54 -4.03
C PHE A 47 17.38 -9.20 -5.37
N THR A 48 18.60 -9.74 -5.54
CA THR A 48 19.00 -10.49 -6.74
C THR A 48 18.40 -11.90 -6.80
N GLN A 49 17.94 -12.42 -5.66
CA GLN A 49 17.32 -13.75 -5.56
C GLN A 49 15.83 -13.73 -5.94
N VAL A 50 15.22 -12.54 -6.04
CA VAL A 50 13.83 -12.40 -6.49
C VAL A 50 13.79 -12.48 -8.01
N GLN A 51 13.09 -13.49 -8.51
CA GLN A 51 12.90 -13.69 -9.95
C GLN A 51 12.22 -12.47 -10.59
N LYS A 52 12.70 -12.12 -11.79
CA LYS A 52 12.21 -10.98 -12.56
C LYS A 52 11.75 -11.45 -13.93
N ASN A 53 10.72 -10.81 -14.45
CA ASN A 53 10.26 -11.04 -15.82
C ASN A 53 11.22 -10.41 -16.85
N SER A 54 10.90 -10.56 -18.15
CA SER A 54 11.67 -9.99 -19.27
C SER A 54 11.81 -8.45 -19.22
N HIS A 55 10.95 -7.77 -18.46
CA HIS A 55 11.00 -6.32 -18.23
C HIS A 55 11.78 -5.95 -16.95
N SER A 56 12.52 -6.90 -16.37
CA SER A 56 13.29 -6.72 -15.12
C SER A 56 12.45 -6.32 -13.90
N ARG A 57 11.16 -6.72 -13.87
CA ARG A 57 10.24 -6.46 -12.76
C ARG A 57 9.95 -7.72 -11.98
N THR A 58 9.82 -7.60 -10.66
CA THR A 58 9.25 -8.66 -9.82
C THR A 58 7.74 -8.79 -10.09
N VAL A 59 7.11 -9.90 -9.67
CA VAL A 59 5.66 -10.10 -9.82
C VAL A 59 4.86 -8.98 -9.15
N GLU A 60 5.24 -8.56 -7.95
CA GLU A 60 4.56 -7.45 -7.27
C GLU A 60 4.72 -6.12 -8.01
N GLN A 61 5.91 -5.85 -8.54
CA GLN A 61 6.15 -4.66 -9.37
C GLN A 61 5.31 -4.70 -10.64
N GLN A 62 5.20 -5.85 -11.30
CA GLN A 62 4.37 -6.01 -12.49
C GLN A 62 2.88 -5.82 -12.15
N ASN A 63 2.37 -6.42 -11.07
CA ASN A 63 0.99 -6.23 -10.62
C ASN A 63 0.68 -4.75 -10.31
N ILE A 64 1.62 -4.03 -9.71
CA ILE A 64 1.49 -2.59 -9.46
C ILE A 64 1.40 -1.83 -10.79
N MET A 65 2.26 -2.16 -11.75
CA MET A 65 2.24 -1.55 -13.09
C MET A 65 0.93 -1.82 -13.82
N ASP A 66 0.50 -3.07 -13.88
CA ASP A 66 -0.74 -3.47 -14.56
C ASP A 66 -1.96 -2.81 -13.92
N ARG A 67 -2.00 -2.78 -12.58
CA ARG A 67 -3.05 -2.05 -11.84
C ARG A 67 -3.03 -0.56 -12.18
N ILE A 68 -1.87 0.07 -12.24
CA ILE A 68 -1.76 1.50 -12.60
C ILE A 68 -2.29 1.71 -14.02
N GLU A 69 -1.84 0.91 -14.99
CA GLU A 69 -2.28 1.01 -16.39
C GLU A 69 -3.81 0.88 -16.49
N VAL A 70 -4.40 -0.15 -15.89
CA VAL A 70 -5.85 -0.38 -15.89
C VAL A 70 -6.62 0.75 -15.21
N THR A 71 -6.12 1.30 -14.10
CA THR A 71 -6.85 2.30 -13.31
C THR A 71 -6.58 3.75 -13.71
N THR A 72 -5.61 3.99 -14.59
CA THR A 72 -5.29 5.34 -15.08
C THR A 72 -5.68 5.57 -16.53
N ASP A 73 -6.13 4.53 -17.25
CA ASP A 73 -6.69 4.65 -18.59
C ASP A 73 -8.02 5.45 -18.57
N PRO A 74 -8.06 6.66 -19.17
CA PRO A 74 -9.27 7.49 -19.17
C PRO A 74 -10.34 7.00 -20.15
N THR A 75 -10.06 5.98 -20.94
CA THR A 75 -11.02 5.39 -21.90
C THR A 75 -11.73 4.17 -21.32
N LYS A 76 -11.24 3.64 -20.19
CA LYS A 76 -11.74 2.40 -19.61
C LYS A 76 -12.97 2.62 -18.74
N ILE A 77 -13.92 1.69 -18.86
CA ILE A 77 -15.06 1.57 -17.95
C ILE A 77 -14.79 0.43 -16.98
N MET A 78 -14.83 0.75 -15.69
CA MET A 78 -14.76 -0.25 -14.62
C MET A 78 -16.17 -0.50 -14.05
N TRP A 79 -16.27 -1.51 -13.20
CA TRP A 79 -17.51 -1.95 -12.58
C TRP A 79 -17.31 -2.06 -11.08
N ILE A 80 -18.13 -1.35 -10.32
CA ILE A 80 -18.12 -1.41 -8.86
C ILE A 80 -19.36 -2.16 -8.36
N HIS A 81 -19.14 -3.10 -7.46
CA HIS A 81 -20.17 -3.82 -6.72
C HIS A 81 -20.13 -3.38 -5.27
N MET A 82 -21.25 -2.88 -4.77
CA MET A 82 -21.40 -2.45 -3.39
C MET A 82 -21.89 -3.64 -2.57
N ILE A 83 -21.14 -4.04 -1.55
CA ILE A 83 -21.37 -5.28 -0.80
C ILE A 83 -21.70 -4.91 0.65
N ALA A 84 -22.86 -5.33 1.11
CA ALA A 84 -23.29 -5.21 2.49
C ALA A 84 -22.45 -6.12 3.40
N LEU A 85 -22.54 -5.87 4.72
CA LEU A 85 -21.85 -6.67 5.73
C LEU A 85 -22.22 -8.16 5.71
N ASP A 86 -23.43 -8.48 5.27
CA ASP A 86 -23.93 -9.85 5.14
C ASP A 86 -23.55 -10.51 3.80
N GLY A 87 -22.75 -9.84 2.96
CA GLY A 87 -22.35 -10.31 1.64
C GLY A 87 -23.35 -9.99 0.53
N THR A 88 -24.50 -9.40 0.84
CA THR A 88 -25.51 -9.06 -0.17
C THR A 88 -24.99 -7.93 -1.07
N ILE A 89 -25.18 -8.07 -2.38
CA ILE A 89 -24.86 -7.01 -3.33
C ILE A 89 -25.99 -5.99 -3.31
N ILE A 90 -25.67 -4.80 -2.80
CA ILE A 90 -26.60 -3.68 -2.72
C ILE A 90 -26.81 -3.07 -4.11
N SER A 91 -25.72 -2.91 -4.85
CA SER A 91 -25.76 -2.26 -6.15
C SER A 91 -24.56 -2.64 -7.00
N ARG A 92 -24.75 -2.52 -8.31
CA ARG A 92 -23.71 -2.65 -9.33
C ARG A 92 -23.77 -1.44 -10.23
N MET A 93 -22.65 -0.76 -10.40
CA MET A 93 -22.58 0.47 -11.18
C MET A 93 -21.36 0.49 -12.10
N ALA A 94 -21.52 1.12 -13.26
CA ALA A 94 -20.40 1.45 -14.13
C ALA A 94 -19.63 2.65 -13.56
N VAL A 95 -18.31 2.57 -13.61
CA VAL A 95 -17.37 3.60 -13.18
C VAL A 95 -16.64 4.10 -14.41
N ARG A 96 -16.70 5.41 -14.63
CA ARG A 96 -15.85 6.09 -15.60
C ARG A 96 -14.46 6.27 -15.00
N ASN A 97 -13.45 5.72 -15.66
CA ASN A 97 -12.04 5.82 -15.30
C ASN A 97 -11.70 5.08 -14.01
N LYS A 98 -11.75 5.76 -12.85
CA LYS A 98 -11.22 5.30 -11.57
C LYS A 98 -12.16 5.60 -10.41
N VAL A 99 -12.11 4.75 -9.38
CA VAL A 99 -12.63 5.05 -8.04
C VAL A 99 -11.54 5.75 -7.23
N THR A 100 -11.86 6.90 -6.66
CA THR A 100 -10.91 7.72 -5.91
C THR A 100 -11.31 7.75 -4.45
N SER A 101 -10.33 7.65 -3.56
CA SER A 101 -10.58 7.83 -2.13
C SER A 101 -10.62 9.32 -1.76
N SER A 102 -11.43 9.68 -0.77
CA SER A 102 -11.57 11.06 -0.28
C SER A 102 -10.27 11.67 0.23
N GLY A 103 -9.32 10.85 0.68
CA GLY A 103 -8.01 11.31 1.15
C GLY A 103 -7.07 11.79 0.04
N LYS A 104 -7.41 11.54 -1.24
CA LYS A 104 -6.62 11.95 -2.40
C LYS A 104 -6.77 13.43 -2.72
N ARG A 105 -5.67 14.07 -3.11
CA ARG A 105 -5.60 15.51 -3.41
C ARG A 105 -4.72 15.79 -4.64
N LEU A 106 -4.92 16.95 -5.26
CA LEU A 106 -4.05 17.45 -6.34
C LEU A 106 -2.87 18.27 -5.81
N GLU A 107 -2.86 18.56 -4.52
CA GLU A 107 -1.87 19.39 -3.84
C GLU A 107 -1.48 18.75 -2.49
N PRO A 108 -0.21 18.90 -2.06
CA PRO A 108 0.24 18.40 -0.77
C PRO A 108 -0.40 19.18 0.39
N ARG A 109 -0.51 18.57 1.57
CA ARG A 109 -0.98 19.27 2.79
C ARG A 109 0.04 20.27 3.30
N HIS A 110 1.31 19.97 3.11
CA HIS A 110 2.42 20.83 3.54
C HIS A 110 3.19 21.30 2.32
N ALA A 111 3.21 22.61 2.12
CA ALA A 111 4.16 23.29 1.25
C ALA A 111 4.98 24.22 2.13
N VAL A 112 6.29 23.98 2.21
CA VAL A 112 7.21 24.90 2.88
C VAL A 112 7.91 25.70 1.80
N THR A 113 7.72 27.02 1.82
CA THR A 113 8.53 27.94 1.02
C THR A 113 9.77 28.26 1.85
N TYR A 114 10.88 27.58 1.59
CA TYR A 114 12.15 28.05 2.12
C TYR A 114 12.65 29.19 1.23
N PRO A 115 13.05 30.33 1.80
CA PRO A 115 13.82 31.31 1.05
C PRO A 115 15.05 30.62 0.46
N ARG A 116 15.16 30.67 -0.87
CA ARG A 116 16.27 30.07 -1.61
C ARG A 116 17.60 30.53 -1.02
N GLY A 117 18.28 29.65 -0.27
CA GLY A 117 19.63 29.87 0.25
C GLY A 117 19.77 30.12 1.76
N GLU A 118 18.70 30.05 2.57
CA GLU A 118 18.80 30.38 4.02
C GLU A 118 19.20 29.22 4.93
N TYR A 119 19.06 27.97 4.47
CA TYR A 119 19.61 26.80 5.17
C TYR A 119 20.41 25.92 4.21
N GLY A 120 21.74 25.96 4.37
CA GLY A 120 22.69 25.06 3.71
C GLY A 120 22.62 23.62 4.23
N GLY A 121 21.48 22.96 4.05
CA GLY A 121 21.30 21.54 4.39
C GLY A 121 20.58 20.83 3.25
N GLY A 122 21.29 19.94 2.55
CA GLY A 122 20.79 19.16 1.42
C GLY A 122 19.69 18.17 1.77
N GLY A 123 18.49 18.68 2.05
CA GLY A 123 17.26 17.88 2.09
C GLY A 123 16.69 17.77 0.69
N THR A 124 16.79 16.58 0.09
CA THR A 124 16.26 16.23 -1.24
C THR A 124 14.73 16.08 -1.21
N TYR A 125 14.01 17.10 -0.74
CA TYR A 125 12.55 17.09 -0.76
C TYR A 125 12.03 17.41 -2.17
N PRO A 126 10.95 16.74 -2.62
CA PRO A 126 10.35 17.03 -3.92
C PRO A 126 9.81 18.47 -3.97
N MET A 127 9.96 19.09 -5.15
CA MET A 127 9.35 20.40 -5.44
C MET A 127 7.84 20.24 -5.58
N VAL A 128 7.09 21.19 -5.03
CA VAL A 128 5.62 21.24 -5.20
C VAL A 128 5.32 21.58 -6.67
N PRO A 129 4.60 20.72 -7.41
CA PRO A 129 4.24 20.99 -8.79
C PRO A 129 3.58 22.36 -8.97
N GLY A 130 4.06 23.15 -9.93
CA GLY A 130 3.50 24.48 -10.23
C GLY A 130 4.02 25.64 -9.36
N THR A 131 4.93 25.39 -8.42
CA THR A 131 5.57 26.43 -7.61
C THR A 131 7.03 26.64 -8.01
N LYS A 132 7.56 27.86 -7.83
CA LYS A 132 8.97 28.17 -8.16
C LYS A 132 9.96 27.74 -7.08
N ASP A 133 9.54 27.76 -5.81
CA ASP A 133 10.41 27.55 -4.64
C ASP A 133 9.69 26.78 -3.50
N GLY A 134 8.55 26.13 -3.77
CA GLY A 134 7.86 25.32 -2.77
C GLY A 134 8.44 23.91 -2.71
N ILE A 135 8.80 23.45 -1.51
CA ILE A 135 9.13 22.04 -1.28
C ILE A 135 8.08 21.40 -0.38
N THR A 136 7.91 20.09 -0.51
CA THR A 136 6.99 19.31 0.31
C THR A 136 7.64 18.02 0.79
N ASP A 137 7.21 17.55 1.95
CA ASP A 137 7.55 16.22 2.48
C ASP A 137 6.66 15.11 1.89
N GLU A 138 5.63 15.46 1.11
CA GLU A 138 4.78 14.49 0.41
C GLU A 138 5.30 14.19 -1.01
N PHE A 139 5.46 12.90 -1.32
CA PHE A 139 5.74 12.47 -2.69
C PHE A 139 4.45 12.31 -3.49
N ILE A 140 4.47 12.74 -4.75
CA ILE A 140 3.41 12.41 -5.70
C ILE A 140 3.37 10.90 -5.90
N GLN A 141 2.18 10.31 -5.81
CA GLN A 141 2.01 8.87 -5.99
C GLN A 141 1.97 8.49 -7.48
N PRO A 142 2.13 7.21 -7.82
CA PRO A 142 2.14 6.77 -9.22
C PRO A 142 0.87 7.10 -10.02
N ASP A 143 -0.24 7.41 -9.35
CA ASP A 143 -1.49 7.85 -9.98
C ASP A 143 -1.61 9.38 -10.13
N GLY A 144 -0.54 10.13 -9.83
CA GLY A 144 -0.47 11.58 -10.01
C GLY A 144 -1.14 12.38 -8.88
N THR A 145 -1.44 11.74 -7.74
CA THR A 145 -2.12 12.40 -6.61
C THR A 145 -1.28 12.40 -5.33
N PHE A 146 -1.63 13.29 -4.40
CA PHE A 146 -1.12 13.33 -3.04
C PHE A 146 -2.11 12.70 -2.07
N GLY A 147 -1.62 12.35 -0.88
CA GLY A 147 -2.45 11.84 0.21
C GLY A 147 -2.77 10.36 0.18
N ASP A 148 -3.26 9.89 1.31
CA ASP A 148 -3.54 8.49 1.57
C ASP A 148 -4.98 8.11 1.23
N SER A 149 -5.25 6.80 1.23
CA SER A 149 -6.60 6.29 1.02
C SER A 149 -7.35 6.27 2.34
N ASP A 150 -8.54 6.88 2.41
CA ASP A 150 -9.34 6.97 3.64
C ASP A 150 -10.85 7.26 3.44
N SER A 151 -11.58 7.15 4.58
CA SER A 151 -12.97 7.39 4.99
C SER A 151 -14.14 7.06 4.04
N TYR A 152 -14.01 7.39 2.76
CA TYR A 152 -15.00 7.07 1.74
C TYR A 152 -14.36 7.06 0.35
N ILE A 153 -15.06 6.45 -0.59
CA ILE A 153 -14.71 6.47 -2.00
C ILE A 153 -15.72 7.31 -2.78
N PHE A 154 -15.29 7.86 -3.90
CA PHE A 154 -16.14 8.54 -4.85
C PHE A 154 -15.74 8.20 -6.28
N TRP A 155 -16.69 8.31 -7.19
CA TRP A 155 -16.47 8.07 -8.60
C TRP A 155 -17.49 8.81 -9.45
N PHE A 156 -17.26 8.79 -10.75
CA PHE A 156 -18.22 9.26 -11.74
C PHE A 156 -18.66 8.09 -12.58
N ASP A 157 -19.92 8.08 -13.02
CA ASP A 157 -20.37 7.12 -14.03
C ASP A 157 -20.11 7.64 -15.45
N PRO A 158 -20.37 6.84 -16.50
CA PRO A 158 -20.17 7.27 -17.89
C PRO A 158 -21.01 8.49 -18.29
N GLN A 159 -22.09 8.79 -17.56
CA GLN A 159 -22.92 9.99 -17.78
C GLN A 159 -22.39 11.21 -17.01
N GLY A 160 -21.28 11.09 -16.28
CA GLY A 160 -20.69 12.16 -15.49
C GLY A 160 -21.42 12.46 -14.19
N ARG A 161 -22.29 11.57 -13.71
CA ARG A 161 -22.96 11.73 -12.42
C ARG A 161 -22.00 11.34 -11.29
N TYR A 162 -22.01 12.11 -10.23
CA TYR A 162 -21.18 11.90 -9.04
C TYR A 162 -21.79 10.84 -8.13
N HIS A 163 -20.95 9.95 -7.62
CA HIS A 163 -21.31 8.92 -6.65
C HIS A 163 -20.33 8.94 -5.49
N GLN A 164 -20.82 8.74 -4.28
CA GLN A 164 -20.01 8.65 -3.06
C GLN A 164 -20.47 7.46 -2.23
N TRP A 165 -19.52 6.72 -1.66
CA TRP A 165 -19.80 5.61 -0.77
C TRP A 165 -18.89 5.61 0.46
N GLY A 166 -19.51 5.63 1.64
CA GLY A 166 -18.79 5.51 2.91
C GLY A 166 -18.23 4.11 3.11
N THR A 167 -16.95 4.01 3.46
CA THR A 167 -16.30 2.72 3.79
C THR A 167 -16.31 2.43 5.30
N ALA A 168 -16.87 3.34 6.10
CA ALA A 168 -17.03 3.17 7.54
C ALA A 168 -18.03 2.04 7.87
N GLY A 169 -17.66 1.17 8.82
CA GLY A 169 -18.55 0.13 9.34
C GLY A 169 -18.52 -1.21 8.60
N GLY A 170 -17.47 -1.50 7.80
CA GLY A 170 -17.24 -2.81 7.18
C GLY A 170 -18.03 -3.07 5.89
N LEU A 171 -18.62 -2.03 5.30
CA LEU A 171 -19.17 -2.11 3.95
C LEU A 171 -18.03 -2.28 2.94
N GLY A 172 -18.09 -3.36 2.17
CA GLY A 172 -17.09 -3.70 1.15
C GLY A 172 -17.50 -3.21 -0.22
N TYR A 173 -16.53 -3.15 -1.13
CA TYR A 173 -16.81 -3.06 -2.55
C TYR A 173 -15.85 -3.95 -3.33
N LEU A 174 -16.32 -4.48 -4.45
CA LEU A 174 -15.48 -5.13 -5.45
C LEU A 174 -15.40 -4.22 -6.66
N LEU A 175 -14.19 -3.93 -7.12
CA LEU A 175 -13.94 -3.17 -8.33
C LEU A 175 -13.29 -4.07 -9.38
N THR A 176 -13.89 -4.15 -10.55
CA THR A 176 -13.37 -4.94 -11.68
C THR A 176 -13.31 -4.10 -12.93
N ASP A 177 -12.39 -4.43 -13.83
CA ASP A 177 -12.24 -3.76 -15.12
C ASP A 177 -13.08 -4.43 -16.24
N TYR A 178 -13.85 -5.45 -15.88
CA TYR A 178 -14.86 -6.12 -16.71
C TYR A 178 -16.15 -6.35 -15.92
N PRO A 179 -17.31 -6.47 -16.61
CA PRO A 179 -18.58 -6.76 -15.96
C PRO A 179 -18.60 -8.19 -15.41
N ILE A 180 -18.45 -8.37 -14.09
CA ILE A 180 -18.66 -9.67 -13.43
C ILE A 180 -20.09 -9.78 -12.88
N SER A 181 -20.72 -10.94 -13.04
CA SER A 181 -21.97 -11.29 -12.35
C SER A 181 -21.61 -11.97 -11.04
N LEU A 182 -22.12 -11.43 -9.93
CA LEU A 182 -21.92 -12.01 -8.60
C LEU A 182 -23.25 -12.65 -8.17
N THR A 183 -23.69 -13.69 -8.86
CA THR A 183 -24.74 -14.60 -8.38
C THR A 183 -24.10 -15.74 -7.59
N ASP A 184 -24.85 -16.31 -6.63
CA ASP A 184 -24.45 -17.44 -5.77
C ASP A 184 -23.56 -18.44 -6.55
N PRO A 185 -22.34 -18.82 -6.08
CA PRO A 185 -21.24 -19.31 -6.92
C PRO A 185 -21.44 -20.68 -7.60
N ILE A 186 -22.66 -21.22 -7.61
CA ILE A 186 -23.06 -22.36 -8.45
C ILE A 186 -23.51 -21.87 -9.84
N ASP A 187 -24.00 -20.64 -9.98
CA ASP A 187 -24.63 -20.14 -11.20
C ASP A 187 -23.87 -18.97 -11.83
N GLU A 188 -22.75 -19.29 -12.50
CA GLU A 188 -22.41 -18.83 -13.85
C GLU A 188 -21.07 -19.49 -14.28
N ILE A 189 -21.17 -20.78 -14.62
CA ILE A 189 -20.11 -21.70 -15.08
C ILE A 189 -19.26 -21.16 -16.25
N THR A 190 -19.54 -19.99 -16.81
CA THR A 190 -18.75 -19.42 -17.92
C THR A 190 -17.72 -18.39 -17.46
N GLY A 191 -18.07 -17.47 -16.56
CA GLY A 191 -17.17 -16.38 -16.16
C GLY A 191 -15.98 -16.85 -15.33
N MET A 192 -16.26 -17.57 -14.23
CA MET A 192 -15.20 -18.15 -13.39
C MET A 192 -14.45 -19.28 -14.07
N TYR A 193 -15.11 -20.09 -14.91
CA TYR A 193 -14.41 -21.12 -15.69
C TYR A 193 -13.45 -20.52 -16.72
N ASN A 194 -13.84 -19.43 -17.39
CA ASN A 194 -12.94 -18.72 -18.29
C ASN A 194 -11.78 -18.10 -17.53
N ALA A 195 -12.02 -17.50 -16.36
CA ALA A 195 -10.95 -16.98 -15.51
C ALA A 195 -10.02 -18.09 -15.00
N TYR A 196 -10.56 -19.24 -14.58
CA TYR A 196 -9.79 -20.41 -14.17
C TYR A 196 -8.96 -20.96 -15.34
N SER A 197 -9.58 -21.18 -16.49
CA SER A 197 -8.91 -21.71 -17.69
C SER A 197 -7.84 -20.73 -18.20
N ALA A 198 -8.12 -19.43 -18.20
CA ALA A 198 -7.14 -18.40 -18.51
C ALA A 198 -5.99 -18.37 -17.49
N SER A 199 -6.29 -18.55 -16.19
CA SER A 199 -5.26 -18.62 -15.16
C SER A 199 -4.37 -19.85 -15.30
N GLN A 200 -4.93 -21.00 -15.70
CA GLN A 200 -4.15 -22.20 -15.97
C GLN A 200 -3.28 -22.03 -17.22
N ALA A 201 -3.84 -21.53 -18.32
CA ALA A 201 -3.08 -21.28 -19.54
C ALA A 201 -1.95 -20.27 -19.30
N TRP A 202 -2.21 -19.21 -18.54
CA TRP A 202 -1.20 -18.23 -18.16
C TRP A 202 -0.12 -18.85 -17.26
N GLN A 203 -0.49 -19.68 -16.28
CA GLN A 203 0.45 -20.38 -15.42
C GLN A 203 1.38 -21.31 -16.23
N GLU A 204 0.83 -22.09 -17.16
CA GLU A 204 1.59 -22.95 -18.07
C GLU A 204 2.57 -22.15 -18.94
N GLU A 205 2.14 -20.98 -19.44
CA GLU A 205 3.01 -20.08 -20.20
C GLU A 205 4.16 -19.55 -19.34
N GLN A 206 3.88 -19.10 -18.11
CA GLN A 206 4.93 -18.63 -17.19
C GLN A 206 5.94 -19.73 -16.85
N GLU A 207 5.46 -20.94 -16.57
CA GLU A 207 6.33 -22.10 -16.29
C GLU A 207 7.20 -22.46 -17.50
N THR A 208 6.65 -22.36 -18.71
CA THR A 208 7.40 -22.60 -19.96
C THR A 208 8.49 -21.56 -20.14
N GLN A 209 8.17 -20.27 -19.99
CA GLN A 209 9.15 -19.17 -20.13
C GLN A 209 10.28 -19.28 -19.08
N LEU A 210 9.95 -19.66 -17.84
CA LEU A 210 10.94 -19.89 -16.80
C LEU A 210 11.89 -21.04 -17.17
N GLY A 211 11.34 -22.16 -17.64
CA GLY A 211 12.13 -23.33 -18.04
C GLY A 211 13.04 -23.08 -19.24
N GLU A 212 12.64 -22.23 -20.19
CA GLU A 212 13.49 -21.81 -21.30
C GLU A 212 14.65 -20.93 -20.85
N HIS A 213 14.40 -19.99 -19.93
CA HIS A 213 15.44 -19.14 -19.36
C HIS A 213 16.49 -19.93 -18.59
N GLU A 214 16.07 -20.95 -17.82
CA GLU A 214 16.99 -21.86 -17.11
C GLU A 214 17.85 -22.71 -18.05
N ARG A 215 17.34 -23.05 -19.25
CA ARG A 215 18.07 -23.82 -20.27
C ARG A 215 19.00 -22.96 -21.12
N GLY A 216 18.66 -21.69 -21.36
CA GLY A 216 19.46 -20.76 -22.17
C GLY A 216 20.62 -20.09 -21.42
N GLY A 217 20.66 -20.20 -20.09
CA GLY A 217 21.72 -19.65 -19.23
C GLY A 217 22.87 -20.63 -18.90
N ARG A 218 22.98 -21.77 -19.61
CA ARG A 218 24.08 -22.75 -19.46
C ARG A 218 25.04 -22.73 -20.62
#